data_AF-A0A228K662-F1
#
_entry.id   AF-A0A228K662-F1
#
_cell.length_a   1.000
_cell.length_b   1.000
_cell.length_c   1.000
_cell.angle_alpha   90.00
_cell.angle_beta   90.00
_cell.angle_gamma   90.00
#
_symmetry.space_group_name_H-M   'P 1'
#
loop_
_entity.id
_entity.type
_entity.pdbx_description
1 polymer ?
#
loop_
_entity_poly.entity_id
_entity_poly.type
_entity_poly.pdbx_seq_one_letter_code
_entity_poly.pdbx_strand_id
1 'polypeptide(L)'
;MKFMKRISRLFLITVVIPTSISIIYFGLIASDQYTSVSSFLIRSPQQTNAAGLGGILKGVGGFSQSDGDAYTVQKYILSRDAMMVLDKEQHIKSAFQKATIDFVNRFSVFGLNDSFEKFYIYYGKNIVDAKVEAESPIVTLSTNAYDAHLAWSMNKRLLELSEQIVNQMNKRARADLINTAQHDVDLAKENDRIATLALAHYRNTAGVIDPERQSTIPLQQVGKLQDDLISTRVQIAQMERLSPSNPGLPTLKDRAKLLQQAIDQVSQRVAGAQGASLASKAAEFQRLTLEKEVADKILAGAITLLDQARVEAERKQLYLERISEPSLPDYAMSPHRGRAILATFLLGLILWGVLTIVIGGVKEHYDR
;
A
#
# COMPACT_ATOMS: atom_id res chain seq x y z
N MET A 1 -5.85 -76.43 -24.33
CA MET A 1 -6.49 -75.44 -25.24
C MET A 1 -7.27 -74.29 -24.57
N LYS A 2 -7.77 -74.42 -23.32
CA LYS A 2 -8.50 -73.32 -22.62
C LYS A 2 -7.59 -72.17 -22.14
N PHE A 3 -6.31 -72.44 -21.83
CA PHE A 3 -5.33 -71.45 -21.34
C PHE A 3 -5.00 -70.37 -22.39
N MET A 4 -4.65 -70.80 -23.61
CA MET A 4 -4.38 -69.90 -24.74
C MET A 4 -5.59 -69.01 -25.11
N LYS A 5 -6.82 -69.54 -24.97
CA LYS A 5 -8.06 -68.78 -25.16
C LYS A 5 -8.37 -67.77 -24.05
N ARG A 6 -7.88 -68.00 -22.82
CA ARG A 6 -8.04 -67.04 -21.70
C ARG A 6 -7.00 -65.92 -21.77
N ILE A 7 -5.76 -66.26 -22.10
CA ILE A 7 -4.69 -65.29 -22.34
C ILE A 7 -5.06 -64.35 -23.49
N SER A 8 -5.62 -64.89 -24.58
CA SER A 8 -6.08 -64.07 -25.71
C SER A 8 -7.25 -63.15 -25.36
N ARG A 9 -8.20 -63.61 -24.53
CA ARG A 9 -9.32 -62.78 -24.04
C ARG A 9 -8.85 -61.68 -23.09
N LEU A 10 -7.94 -61.99 -22.17
CA LEU A 10 -7.34 -61.01 -21.26
C LEU A 10 -6.60 -59.93 -22.06
N PHE A 11 -5.75 -60.34 -23.00
CA PHE A 11 -5.03 -59.40 -23.88
C PHE A 11 -5.97 -58.51 -24.68
N LEU A 12 -7.05 -59.09 -25.22
CA LEU A 12 -8.03 -58.35 -26.00
C LEU A 12 -8.75 -57.29 -25.13
N ILE A 13 -9.11 -57.63 -23.89
CA ILE A 13 -9.81 -56.72 -22.97
C ILE A 13 -8.89 -55.65 -22.38
N THR A 14 -7.64 -55.97 -22.09
CA THR A 14 -6.73 -55.04 -21.39
C THR A 14 -5.88 -54.20 -22.33
N VAL A 15 -5.64 -54.67 -23.56
CA VAL A 15 -4.76 -53.99 -24.53
C VAL A 15 -5.56 -53.54 -25.75
N VAL A 16 -6.20 -54.47 -26.45
CA VAL A 16 -6.79 -54.19 -27.77
C VAL A 16 -8.00 -53.27 -27.65
N ILE A 17 -8.93 -53.55 -26.73
CA ILE A 17 -10.13 -52.73 -26.53
C ILE A 17 -9.76 -51.30 -26.06
N PRO A 18 -8.98 -51.09 -24.99
CA PRO A 18 -8.64 -49.74 -24.52
C PRO A 18 -7.84 -48.94 -25.56
N THR A 19 -6.91 -49.59 -26.27
CA THR A 19 -6.14 -48.92 -27.33
C THR A 19 -7.03 -48.54 -28.51
N SER A 20 -7.96 -49.40 -28.92
CA SER A 20 -8.92 -49.10 -30.00
C SER A 20 -9.84 -47.94 -29.61
N ILE A 21 -10.34 -47.92 -28.36
CA ILE A 21 -11.13 -46.80 -27.83
C ILE A 21 -10.31 -45.51 -27.84
N SER A 22 -9.04 -45.58 -27.41
CA SER A 22 -8.12 -44.42 -27.40
C SER A 22 -7.87 -43.88 -28.81
N ILE A 23 -7.66 -44.75 -29.80
CA ILE A 23 -7.51 -44.36 -31.21
C ILE A 23 -8.77 -43.67 -31.73
N ILE A 24 -9.95 -44.23 -31.46
CA ILE A 24 -11.22 -43.64 -31.92
C ILE A 24 -11.43 -42.28 -31.25
N TYR A 25 -11.22 -42.20 -29.94
CA TYR A 25 -11.42 -40.98 -29.17
C TYR A 25 -10.45 -39.87 -29.59
N PHE A 26 -9.13 -40.11 -29.49
CA PHE A 26 -8.13 -39.09 -29.83
C PHE A 26 -8.00 -38.84 -31.35
N GLY A 27 -8.41 -39.80 -32.18
CA GLY A 27 -8.40 -39.65 -33.64
C GLY A 27 -9.56 -38.82 -34.16
N LEU A 28 -10.79 -39.09 -33.68
CA LEU A 28 -12.01 -38.56 -34.31
C LEU A 28 -12.86 -37.67 -33.40
N ILE A 29 -12.77 -37.82 -32.07
CA ILE A 29 -13.70 -37.17 -31.13
C ILE A 29 -13.02 -36.00 -30.40
N ALA A 30 -11.78 -36.18 -29.96
CA ALA A 30 -11.10 -35.22 -29.10
C ALA A 30 -10.91 -33.88 -29.82
N SER A 31 -11.34 -32.81 -29.15
CA SER A 31 -11.26 -31.46 -29.71
C SER A 31 -9.85 -30.91 -29.62
N ASP A 32 -9.47 -30.17 -30.66
CA ASP A 32 -8.21 -29.44 -30.70
C ASP A 32 -8.23 -28.27 -29.73
N GLN A 33 -7.23 -28.20 -28.87
CA GLN A 33 -7.05 -27.16 -27.86
C GLN A 33 -5.81 -26.32 -28.21
N TYR A 34 -6.03 -25.03 -28.41
CA TYR A 34 -5.04 -24.03 -28.72
C TYR A 34 -4.64 -23.29 -27.45
N THR A 35 -3.34 -23.01 -27.30
CA THR A 35 -2.79 -22.33 -26.13
C THR A 35 -2.06 -21.06 -26.55
N SER A 36 -2.56 -19.90 -26.12
CA SER A 36 -1.86 -18.62 -26.26
C SER A 36 -1.03 -18.37 -25.01
N VAL A 37 0.21 -17.92 -25.18
CA VAL A 37 1.14 -17.64 -24.07
C VAL A 37 1.63 -16.19 -24.18
N SER A 38 1.75 -15.52 -23.04
CA SER A 38 2.46 -14.25 -22.87
C SER A 38 3.26 -14.27 -21.58
N SER A 39 4.27 -13.41 -21.51
CA SER A 39 5.12 -13.27 -20.32
C SER A 39 5.30 -11.80 -20.02
N PHE A 40 5.21 -11.43 -18.75
CA PHE A 40 5.41 -10.06 -18.28
C PHE A 40 6.08 -10.06 -16.92
N LEU A 41 6.67 -8.94 -16.53
CA LEU A 41 7.23 -8.74 -15.20
C LEU A 41 6.69 -7.46 -14.59
N ILE A 42 6.59 -7.42 -13.25
CA ILE A 42 6.23 -6.22 -12.51
C ILE A 42 7.53 -5.61 -11.96
N ARG A 43 7.87 -4.39 -12.41
CA ARG A 43 8.99 -3.63 -11.82
C ARG A 43 8.47 -2.68 -10.76
N SER A 44 9.07 -2.77 -9.59
CA SER A 44 9.11 -1.65 -8.64
C SER A 44 10.45 -0.94 -8.82
N PRO A 45 10.49 0.37 -9.07
CA PRO A 45 11.72 1.14 -9.06
C PRO A 45 12.41 0.94 -7.71
N GLN A 46 13.55 0.25 -7.76
CA GLN A 46 14.28 -0.16 -6.58
C GLN A 46 14.61 1.09 -5.74
N GLN A 47 14.20 1.10 -4.47
CA GLN A 47 14.90 1.95 -3.52
C GLN A 47 16.36 1.50 -3.60
N THR A 48 17.25 2.39 -4.01
CA THR A 48 18.67 2.30 -3.69
C THR A 48 18.73 2.09 -2.19
N ASN A 49 18.84 0.83 -1.78
CA ASN A 49 18.91 0.43 -0.39
C ASN A 49 20.11 1.17 0.17
N ALA A 50 19.87 2.14 1.04
CA ALA A 50 20.92 2.71 1.85
C ALA A 50 21.63 1.52 2.50
N ALA A 51 22.94 1.38 2.22
CA ALA A 51 23.78 0.34 2.77
C ALA A 51 23.86 0.50 4.29
N GLY A 52 22.87 -0.05 4.99
CA GLY A 52 22.76 -0.06 6.43
C GLY A 52 22.50 -1.49 6.92
N LEU A 53 22.74 -1.71 8.21
CA LEU A 53 22.65 -3.01 8.89
C LEU A 53 21.29 -3.73 8.72
N GLY A 54 20.23 -3.02 8.30
CA GLY A 54 18.93 -3.59 7.95
C GLY A 54 18.90 -4.39 6.62
N GLY A 55 19.89 -4.24 5.74
CA GLY A 55 20.00 -4.99 4.49
C GLY A 55 20.37 -6.47 4.69
N ILE A 56 21.05 -6.79 5.78
CA ILE A 56 21.52 -8.16 6.08
C ILE A 56 20.35 -9.05 6.55
N LEU A 57 19.34 -8.48 7.22
CA LEU A 57 18.17 -9.22 7.69
C LEU A 57 17.21 -9.61 6.55
N LYS A 58 17.16 -8.85 5.44
CA LYS A 58 16.39 -9.24 4.25
C LYS A 58 17.03 -10.42 3.49
N GLY A 59 18.34 -10.65 3.63
CA GLY A 59 19.04 -11.77 3.00
C GLY A 59 18.74 -13.14 3.60
N VAL A 60 18.22 -13.20 4.83
CA VAL A 60 17.92 -14.48 5.53
C VAL A 60 16.47 -14.95 5.28
N GLY A 61 15.61 -14.09 4.72
CA GLY A 61 14.17 -14.34 4.56
C GLY A 61 13.64 -14.53 3.14
N GLY A 62 14.49 -14.52 2.10
CA GLY A 62 14.20 -14.99 0.74
C GLY A 62 13.06 -14.33 -0.07
N PHE A 63 12.21 -13.48 0.50
CA PHE A 63 11.09 -12.84 -0.21
C PHE A 63 11.43 -11.39 -0.56
N SER A 64 11.54 -11.10 -1.85
CA SER A 64 11.67 -9.73 -2.33
C SER A 64 10.27 -9.08 -2.45
N GLN A 65 10.20 -7.76 -2.30
CA GLN A 65 8.91 -7.04 -2.37
C GLN A 65 8.26 -7.13 -3.77
N SER A 66 9.08 -7.27 -4.82
CA SER A 66 8.64 -7.51 -6.20
C SER A 66 7.95 -8.87 -6.39
N ASP A 67 8.31 -9.88 -5.62
CA ASP A 67 7.66 -11.20 -5.71
C ASP A 67 6.19 -11.08 -5.25
N GLY A 68 5.94 -10.30 -4.19
CA GLY A 68 4.58 -10.04 -3.68
C GLY A 68 3.64 -9.35 -4.67
N ASP A 69 4.16 -8.43 -5.50
CA ASP A 69 3.36 -7.74 -6.51
C ASP A 69 3.00 -8.69 -7.67
N ALA A 70 3.93 -9.56 -8.10
CA ALA A 70 3.66 -10.57 -9.12
C ALA A 70 2.59 -11.58 -8.68
N TYR A 71 2.64 -12.05 -7.42
CA TYR A 71 1.60 -12.90 -6.86
C TYR A 71 0.23 -12.19 -6.79
N THR A 72 0.21 -10.89 -6.55
CA THR A 72 -1.03 -10.10 -6.51
C THR A 72 -1.72 -10.11 -7.88
N VAL A 73 -0.96 -9.84 -8.95
CA VAL A 73 -1.47 -9.88 -10.33
C VAL A 73 -1.90 -11.31 -10.72
N GLN A 74 -1.11 -12.32 -10.35
CA GLN A 74 -1.45 -13.73 -10.58
C GLN A 74 -2.81 -14.10 -9.93
N LYS A 75 -3.00 -13.71 -8.66
CA LYS A 75 -4.26 -13.98 -7.95
C LYS A 75 -5.45 -13.27 -8.59
N TYR A 76 -5.25 -12.07 -9.11
CA TYR A 76 -6.29 -11.36 -9.85
C TYR A 76 -6.64 -12.07 -11.16
N ILE A 77 -5.67 -12.50 -11.97
CA ILE A 77 -5.91 -13.25 -13.22
C ILE A 77 -6.75 -14.51 -12.96
N LEU A 78 -6.45 -15.21 -11.87
CA LEU A 78 -7.14 -16.43 -11.46
C LEU A 78 -8.43 -16.17 -10.67
N SER A 79 -8.83 -14.92 -10.48
CA SER A 79 -9.99 -14.54 -9.67
C SER A 79 -11.31 -14.69 -10.43
N ARG A 80 -12.41 -14.68 -9.66
CA ARG A 80 -13.77 -14.61 -10.21
C ARG A 80 -13.99 -13.32 -10.99
N ASP A 81 -13.39 -12.22 -10.57
CA ASP A 81 -13.57 -10.91 -11.19
C ASP A 81 -12.99 -10.90 -12.62
N ALA A 82 -11.77 -11.41 -12.79
CA ALA A 82 -11.16 -11.53 -14.12
C ALA A 82 -11.97 -12.44 -15.05
N MET A 83 -12.41 -13.60 -14.55
CA MET A 83 -13.29 -14.50 -15.30
C MET A 83 -14.62 -13.83 -15.69
N MET A 84 -15.24 -13.08 -14.78
CA MET A 84 -16.49 -12.37 -15.04
C MET A 84 -16.34 -11.28 -16.11
N VAL A 85 -15.22 -10.55 -16.09
CA VAL A 85 -14.94 -9.54 -17.13
C VAL A 85 -14.78 -10.23 -18.49
N LEU A 86 -14.00 -11.31 -18.56
CA LEU A 86 -13.85 -12.08 -19.80
C LEU A 86 -15.18 -12.65 -20.30
N ASP A 87 -16.02 -13.19 -19.41
CA ASP A 87 -17.31 -13.76 -19.81
C ASP A 87 -18.29 -12.68 -20.29
N LYS A 88 -18.30 -11.52 -19.63
CA LYS A 88 -19.13 -10.39 -20.04
C LYS A 88 -18.74 -9.84 -21.41
N GLU A 89 -17.44 -9.77 -21.71
CA GLU A 89 -16.92 -9.14 -22.93
C GLU A 89 -16.76 -10.11 -24.10
N GLN A 90 -16.39 -11.36 -23.84
CA GLN A 90 -16.04 -12.36 -24.86
C GLN A 90 -16.95 -13.59 -24.84
N HIS A 91 -17.93 -13.65 -23.94
CA HIS A 91 -18.88 -14.77 -23.81
C HIS A 91 -18.20 -16.14 -23.68
N ILE A 92 -17.12 -16.19 -22.88
CA ILE A 92 -16.29 -17.38 -22.75
C ILE A 92 -17.12 -18.58 -22.29
N LYS A 93 -18.06 -18.43 -21.34
CA LYS A 93 -18.90 -19.53 -20.86
C LYS A 93 -19.64 -20.20 -22.00
N SER A 94 -20.28 -19.42 -22.86
CA SER A 94 -20.99 -19.94 -24.04
C SER A 94 -20.05 -20.56 -25.07
N ALA A 95 -18.85 -19.98 -25.25
CA ALA A 95 -17.84 -20.55 -26.15
C ALA A 95 -17.37 -21.95 -25.69
N PHE A 96 -17.19 -22.15 -24.38
CA PHE A 96 -16.83 -23.44 -23.77
C PHE A 96 -18.00 -24.44 -23.65
N GLN A 97 -19.22 -24.01 -23.98
CA GLN A 97 -20.43 -24.84 -24.05
C GLN A 97 -20.77 -25.30 -25.47
N LYS A 98 -20.02 -24.91 -26.51
CA LYS A 98 -20.30 -25.29 -27.90
C LYS A 98 -20.32 -26.81 -28.09
N ALA A 99 -21.23 -27.29 -28.94
CA ALA A 99 -21.38 -28.72 -29.23
C ALA A 99 -20.23 -29.31 -30.07
N THR A 100 -19.38 -28.47 -30.64
CA THR A 100 -18.16 -28.86 -31.35
C THR A 100 -17.06 -29.36 -30.40
N ILE A 101 -17.21 -29.09 -29.09
CA ILE A 101 -16.27 -29.53 -28.05
C ILE A 101 -16.67 -30.92 -27.58
N ASP A 102 -15.69 -31.81 -27.44
CA ASP A 102 -15.89 -33.17 -26.98
C ASP A 102 -16.52 -33.22 -25.58
N PHE A 103 -17.23 -34.32 -25.30
CA PHE A 103 -18.02 -34.47 -24.07
C PHE A 103 -17.18 -34.48 -22.79
N VAL A 104 -15.88 -34.77 -22.85
CA VAL A 104 -15.01 -34.81 -21.65
C VAL A 104 -14.55 -33.41 -21.30
N ASN A 105 -14.21 -32.64 -22.33
CA ASN A 105 -13.59 -31.33 -22.21
C ASN A 105 -14.61 -30.19 -22.20
N ARG A 106 -15.82 -30.40 -22.72
CA ARG A 106 -16.90 -29.41 -22.77
C ARG A 106 -17.39 -29.02 -21.38
N PHE A 107 -17.58 -27.72 -21.15
CA PHE A 107 -18.23 -27.24 -19.93
C PHE A 107 -19.75 -27.52 -19.95
N SER A 108 -20.28 -28.00 -18.83
CA SER A 108 -21.70 -28.31 -18.63
C SER A 108 -22.32 -29.21 -19.73
N VAL A 109 -21.86 -30.46 -19.77
CA VAL A 109 -22.44 -31.47 -20.66
C VAL A 109 -23.93 -31.66 -20.31
N PHE A 110 -24.80 -31.50 -21.30
CA PHE A 110 -26.27 -31.59 -21.15
C PHE A 110 -26.90 -30.59 -20.17
N GLY A 111 -26.25 -29.46 -19.87
CA GLY A 111 -26.77 -28.45 -18.95
C GLY A 111 -26.68 -28.83 -17.47
N LEU A 112 -26.06 -29.98 -17.16
CA LEU A 112 -25.76 -30.36 -15.79
C LEU A 112 -24.64 -29.47 -15.26
N ASN A 113 -24.76 -28.97 -14.03
CA ASN A 113 -23.75 -28.15 -13.35
C ASN A 113 -23.43 -26.79 -14.01
N ASP A 114 -24.41 -26.12 -14.62
CA ASP A 114 -24.24 -24.81 -15.28
C ASP A 114 -24.10 -23.60 -14.31
N SER A 115 -23.71 -23.84 -13.06
CA SER A 115 -23.57 -22.77 -12.08
C SER A 115 -22.31 -21.95 -12.32
N PHE A 116 -22.36 -20.69 -11.89
CA PHE A 116 -21.22 -19.79 -11.93
C PHE A 116 -19.99 -20.37 -11.21
N GLU A 117 -20.18 -20.95 -10.03
CA GLU A 117 -19.08 -21.52 -9.24
C GLU A 117 -18.41 -22.72 -9.94
N LYS A 118 -19.19 -23.54 -10.63
CA LYS A 118 -18.65 -24.65 -11.43
C LYS A 118 -17.87 -24.14 -12.64
N PHE A 119 -18.33 -23.06 -13.26
CA PHE A 119 -17.59 -22.42 -14.34
C PHE A 119 -16.27 -21.83 -13.86
N TYR A 120 -16.24 -21.21 -12.68
CA TYR A 120 -15.00 -20.72 -12.07
C TYR A 120 -13.97 -21.82 -11.80
N ILE A 121 -14.41 -22.96 -11.27
CA ILE A 121 -13.53 -24.13 -11.09
C ILE A 121 -13.01 -24.63 -12.45
N TYR A 122 -13.86 -24.66 -13.48
CA TYR A 122 -13.46 -25.04 -14.83
C TYR A 122 -12.46 -24.04 -15.43
N TYR A 123 -12.67 -22.74 -15.21
CA TYR A 123 -11.81 -21.65 -15.67
C TYR A 123 -10.37 -21.82 -15.18
N GLY A 124 -10.17 -21.95 -13.86
CA GLY A 124 -8.83 -22.08 -13.28
C GLY A 124 -8.18 -23.45 -13.52
N LYS A 125 -8.95 -24.48 -13.91
CA LYS A 125 -8.41 -25.81 -14.21
C LYS A 125 -8.02 -25.97 -15.68
N ASN A 126 -8.82 -25.43 -16.59
CA ASN A 126 -8.75 -25.77 -18.01
C ASN A 126 -8.51 -24.55 -18.92
N ILE A 127 -8.97 -23.35 -18.54
CA ILE A 127 -8.96 -22.17 -19.41
C ILE A 127 -7.71 -21.33 -19.16
N VAL A 128 -7.38 -21.00 -17.91
CA VAL A 128 -6.33 -20.02 -17.58
C VAL A 128 -5.35 -20.59 -16.57
N ASP A 129 -4.07 -20.44 -16.86
CA ASP A 129 -2.96 -20.74 -15.97
C ASP A 129 -2.02 -19.53 -15.91
N ALA A 130 -1.60 -19.15 -14.72
CA ALA A 130 -0.66 -18.05 -14.51
C ALA A 130 0.38 -18.52 -13.51
N LYS A 131 1.66 -18.50 -13.91
CA LYS A 131 2.77 -19.00 -13.10
C LYS A 131 3.80 -17.90 -12.89
N VAL A 132 4.12 -17.66 -11.63
CA VAL A 132 5.29 -16.85 -11.24
C VAL A 132 6.49 -17.79 -11.21
N GLU A 133 7.56 -17.45 -11.91
CA GLU A 133 8.79 -18.24 -11.89
C GLU A 133 9.47 -18.15 -10.50
N ALA A 134 10.06 -19.26 -10.03
CA ALA A 134 10.65 -19.30 -8.68
C ALA A 134 11.94 -18.46 -8.55
N GLU A 135 12.64 -18.26 -9.67
CA GLU A 135 13.94 -17.57 -9.73
C GLU A 135 13.85 -16.18 -10.37
N SER A 136 12.67 -15.78 -10.86
CA SER A 136 12.47 -14.51 -11.54
C SER A 136 11.07 -13.93 -11.26
N PRO A 137 10.90 -12.59 -11.20
CA PRO A 137 9.59 -11.96 -11.03
C PRO A 137 8.75 -11.99 -12.33
N ILE A 138 9.01 -12.95 -13.21
CA ILE A 138 8.31 -13.14 -14.48
C ILE A 138 7.04 -13.94 -14.24
N VAL A 139 5.93 -13.42 -14.72
CA VAL A 139 4.64 -14.11 -14.78
C VAL A 139 4.44 -14.61 -16.21
N THR A 140 4.31 -15.93 -16.35
CA THR A 140 3.88 -16.56 -17.60
C THR A 140 2.39 -16.83 -17.54
N LEU A 141 1.64 -16.17 -18.43
CA LEU A 141 0.20 -16.28 -18.59
C LEU A 141 -0.13 -17.16 -19.79
N SER A 142 -0.85 -18.25 -19.55
CA SER A 142 -1.32 -19.17 -20.57
C SER A 142 -2.84 -19.23 -20.56
N THR A 143 -3.44 -19.15 -21.74
CA THR A 143 -4.88 -19.33 -21.92
C THR A 143 -5.13 -20.40 -22.97
N ASN A 144 -6.05 -21.31 -22.66
CA ASN A 144 -6.42 -22.41 -23.53
C ASN A 144 -7.85 -22.24 -24.02
N ALA A 145 -8.08 -22.50 -25.30
CA ALA A 145 -9.42 -22.57 -25.89
C ALA A 145 -9.48 -23.57 -27.03
N TYR A 146 -10.70 -23.92 -27.45
CA TYR A 146 -10.92 -24.77 -28.64
C TYR A 146 -11.00 -23.95 -29.94
N ASP A 147 -10.55 -22.71 -29.89
CA ASP A 147 -10.45 -21.78 -31.01
C ASP A 147 -9.20 -20.90 -30.81
N ALA A 148 -8.35 -20.79 -31.82
CA ALA A 148 -7.07 -20.09 -31.73
C ALA A 148 -7.25 -18.59 -31.45
N HIS A 149 -8.23 -17.95 -32.07
CA HIS A 149 -8.52 -16.54 -31.86
C HIS A 149 -9.06 -16.27 -30.46
N LEU A 150 -9.91 -17.16 -29.93
CA LEU A 150 -10.42 -17.05 -28.57
C LEU A 150 -9.30 -17.22 -27.53
N ALA A 151 -8.40 -18.20 -27.72
CA ALA A 151 -7.24 -18.37 -26.84
C ALA A 151 -6.41 -17.08 -26.78
N TRP A 152 -6.09 -16.53 -27.94
CA TRP A 152 -5.35 -15.28 -28.08
C TRP A 152 -6.08 -14.07 -27.49
N SER A 153 -7.38 -13.90 -27.76
CA SER A 153 -8.16 -12.77 -27.28
C SER A 153 -8.33 -12.77 -25.76
N MET A 154 -8.47 -13.95 -25.14
CA MET A 154 -8.50 -14.09 -23.69
C MET A 154 -7.16 -13.72 -23.07
N ASN A 155 -6.05 -14.21 -23.66
CA ASN A 155 -4.71 -13.92 -23.16
C ASN A 155 -4.41 -12.42 -23.20
N LYS A 156 -4.66 -11.80 -24.36
CA LYS A 156 -4.50 -10.36 -24.56
C LYS A 156 -5.33 -9.56 -23.57
N ARG A 157 -6.59 -9.96 -23.38
CA ARG A 157 -7.47 -9.23 -22.48
C ARG A 157 -7.06 -9.36 -21.02
N LEU A 158 -6.64 -10.54 -20.58
CA LEU A 158 -6.10 -10.73 -19.24
C LEU A 158 -4.83 -9.92 -19.00
N LEU A 159 -3.93 -9.83 -19.98
CA LEU A 159 -2.74 -8.99 -19.91
C LEU A 159 -3.09 -7.51 -19.74
N GLU A 160 -4.05 -7.00 -20.52
CA GLU A 160 -4.57 -5.64 -20.37
C GLU A 160 -5.22 -5.41 -19.00
N LEU A 161 -5.99 -6.38 -18.49
CA LEU A 161 -6.60 -6.28 -17.16
C LEU A 161 -5.53 -6.29 -16.05
N SER A 162 -4.45 -7.06 -16.21
CA SER A 162 -3.30 -7.03 -15.31
C SER A 162 -2.65 -5.64 -15.27
N GLU A 163 -2.46 -5.00 -16.42
CA GLU A 163 -1.96 -3.61 -16.50
C GLU A 163 -2.91 -2.63 -15.81
N GLN A 164 -4.21 -2.77 -16.03
CA GLN A 164 -5.22 -1.92 -15.41
C GLN A 164 -5.21 -2.02 -13.88
N ILE A 165 -5.04 -3.23 -13.34
CA ILE A 165 -4.93 -3.44 -11.89
C ILE A 165 -3.68 -2.78 -11.33
N VAL A 166 -2.52 -2.94 -11.97
CA VAL A 166 -1.27 -2.29 -11.54
C VAL A 166 -1.44 -0.75 -11.57
N ASN A 167 -2.02 -0.21 -12.63
CA ASN A 167 -2.30 1.22 -12.75
C ASN A 167 -3.29 1.73 -11.68
N GLN A 168 -4.31 0.93 -11.36
CA GLN A 168 -5.27 1.27 -10.31
C GLN A 168 -4.63 1.26 -8.93
N MET A 169 -3.76 0.27 -8.65
CA MET A 169 -2.98 0.19 -7.41
C MET A 169 -2.09 1.42 -7.25
N ASN A 170 -1.36 1.82 -8.30
CA ASN A 170 -0.56 3.05 -8.30
C ASN A 170 -1.40 4.30 -8.04
N LYS A 171 -2.54 4.43 -8.73
CA LYS A 171 -3.42 5.58 -8.57
C LYS A 171 -3.95 5.69 -7.14
N ARG A 172 -4.35 4.57 -6.54
CA ARG A 172 -4.82 4.52 -5.16
C ARG A 172 -3.69 4.84 -4.18
N ALA A 173 -2.54 4.18 -4.29
CA ALA A 173 -1.40 4.41 -3.41
C ALA A 173 -0.92 5.87 -3.46
N ARG A 174 -0.85 6.48 -4.66
CA ARG A 174 -0.53 7.90 -4.84
C ARG A 174 -1.57 8.80 -4.18
N ALA A 175 -2.85 8.53 -4.40
CA ALA A 175 -3.93 9.33 -3.83
C ALA A 175 -3.90 9.27 -2.30
N ASP A 176 -3.79 8.08 -1.72
CA ASP A 176 -3.77 7.88 -0.27
C ASP A 176 -2.60 8.64 0.37
N LEU A 177 -1.39 8.48 -0.19
CA LEU A 177 -0.18 9.10 0.33
C LEU A 177 -0.22 10.64 0.24
N ILE A 178 -0.70 11.21 -0.88
CA ILE A 178 -0.84 12.66 -1.04
C ILE A 178 -1.98 13.22 -0.18
N ASN A 179 -3.12 12.52 -0.11
CA ASN A 179 -4.28 12.97 0.65
C ASN A 179 -3.99 13.03 2.15
N THR A 180 -3.26 12.04 2.68
CA THR A 180 -2.82 12.06 4.08
C THR A 180 -1.91 13.24 4.36
N ALA A 181 -0.88 13.48 3.54
CA ALA A 181 0.02 14.62 3.73
C ALA A 181 -0.69 15.97 3.56
N GLN A 182 -1.66 16.06 2.64
CA GLN A 182 -2.47 17.26 2.45
C GLN A 182 -3.36 17.54 3.67
N HIS A 183 -3.97 16.50 4.24
CA HIS A 183 -4.76 16.62 5.47
C HIS A 183 -3.90 17.17 6.64
N ASP A 184 -2.65 16.70 6.78
CA ASP A 184 -1.75 17.19 7.82
C ASP A 184 -1.37 18.67 7.62
N VAL A 185 -1.18 19.10 6.37
CA VAL A 185 -0.99 20.52 6.03
C VAL A 185 -2.21 21.35 6.40
N ASP A 186 -3.41 20.87 6.09
CA ASP A 186 -4.64 21.63 6.36
C ASP A 186 -4.91 21.74 7.87
N LEU A 187 -4.63 20.67 8.64
CA LEU A 187 -4.65 20.72 10.10
C LEU A 187 -3.61 21.71 10.66
N ALA A 188 -2.38 21.68 10.14
CA ALA A 188 -1.33 22.60 10.56
C ALA A 188 -1.66 24.07 10.23
N LYS A 189 -2.26 24.34 9.07
CA LYS A 189 -2.74 25.67 8.69
C LYS A 189 -3.81 26.19 9.64
N GLU A 190 -4.75 25.35 10.04
CA GLU A 190 -5.80 25.77 10.96
C GLU A 190 -5.23 26.07 12.36
N ASN A 191 -4.30 25.25 12.84
CA ASN A 191 -3.60 25.51 14.11
C ASN A 191 -2.81 26.83 14.08
N ASP A 192 -2.08 27.09 12.99
CA ASP A 192 -1.36 28.36 12.78
C ASP A 192 -2.31 29.56 12.74
N ARG A 193 -3.45 29.42 12.05
CA ARG A 193 -4.50 30.45 12.00
C ARG A 193 -5.03 30.75 13.39
N ILE A 194 -5.32 29.72 14.20
CA ILE A 194 -5.82 29.86 15.58
C ILE A 194 -4.77 30.58 16.44
N ALA A 195 -3.51 30.16 16.41
CA ALA A 195 -2.43 30.78 17.19
C ALA A 195 -2.19 32.24 16.78
N THR A 196 -2.21 32.52 15.47
CA THR A 196 -2.07 33.88 14.93
C THR A 196 -3.22 34.79 15.39
N LEU A 197 -4.46 34.30 15.34
CA LEU A 197 -5.62 35.05 15.81
C LEU A 197 -5.62 35.25 17.32
N ALA A 198 -5.19 34.25 18.10
CA ALA A 198 -5.06 34.35 19.55
C ALA A 198 -4.05 35.43 19.94
N LEU A 199 -2.88 35.46 19.30
CA LEU A 199 -1.86 36.49 19.51
C LEU A 199 -2.36 37.88 19.10
N ALA A 200 -3.05 38.00 17.96
CA ALA A 200 -3.62 39.27 17.51
C ALA A 200 -4.72 39.78 18.46
N HIS A 201 -5.62 38.89 18.89
CA HIS A 201 -6.66 39.21 19.87
C HIS A 201 -6.06 39.66 21.20
N TYR A 202 -5.03 38.96 21.68
CA TYR A 202 -4.31 39.35 22.88
C TYR A 202 -3.68 40.75 22.77
N ARG A 203 -2.99 41.05 21.66
CA ARG A 203 -2.41 42.38 21.41
C ARG A 203 -3.46 43.49 21.47
N ASN A 204 -4.62 43.26 20.85
CA ASN A 204 -5.72 44.23 20.80
C ASN A 204 -6.37 44.44 22.18
N THR A 205 -6.65 43.35 22.91
CA THR A 205 -7.34 43.41 24.21
C THR A 205 -6.42 43.88 25.34
N ALA A 206 -5.16 43.43 25.36
CA ALA A 206 -4.19 43.85 26.34
C ALA A 206 -3.66 45.28 26.09
N GLY A 207 -3.82 45.81 24.87
CA GLY A 207 -3.30 47.10 24.44
C GLY A 207 -1.77 47.12 24.33
N VAL A 208 -1.16 45.95 24.13
CA VAL A 208 0.28 45.74 24.19
C VAL A 208 0.75 45.16 22.86
N ILE A 209 1.56 45.93 22.12
CA ILE A 209 2.16 45.47 20.86
C ILE A 209 3.41 44.65 21.15
N ASP A 210 4.24 45.15 22.07
CA ASP A 210 5.52 44.59 22.49
C ASP A 210 5.72 44.92 23.99
N PRO A 211 5.40 43.97 24.89
CA PRO A 211 5.46 44.20 26.34
C PRO A 211 6.87 44.53 26.85
N GLU A 212 7.90 43.93 26.26
CA GLU A 212 9.29 44.14 26.65
C GLU A 212 9.74 45.57 26.30
N ARG A 213 9.48 46.00 25.07
CA ARG A 213 9.77 47.38 24.66
C ARG A 213 8.95 48.40 25.45
N GLN A 214 7.68 48.11 25.73
CA GLN A 214 6.81 49.00 26.51
C GLN A 214 7.24 49.09 27.99
N SER A 215 7.91 48.07 28.55
CA SER A 215 8.41 48.07 29.93
C SER A 215 9.69 48.89 30.12
N THR A 216 10.41 49.18 29.05
CA THR A 216 11.71 49.88 29.10
C THR A 216 11.55 51.32 29.61
N ILE A 217 10.54 52.05 29.12
CA ILE A 217 10.32 53.47 29.49
C ILE A 217 9.95 53.63 30.98
N PRO A 218 8.96 52.89 31.53
CA PRO A 218 8.65 52.94 32.96
C PRO A 218 9.83 52.57 33.87
N LEU A 219 10.63 51.57 33.50
CA LEU A 219 11.81 51.17 34.28
C LEU A 219 12.88 52.28 34.30
N GLN A 220 13.11 52.96 33.18
CA GLN A 220 13.98 54.14 33.13
C GLN A 220 13.44 55.29 34.00
N GLN A 221 12.12 55.47 34.04
CA GLN A 221 11.48 56.47 34.91
C GLN A 221 11.66 56.12 36.39
N VAL A 222 11.53 54.84 36.77
CA VAL A 222 11.82 54.37 38.14
C VAL A 222 13.25 54.69 38.52
N GLY A 223 14.22 54.42 37.64
CA GLY A 223 15.64 54.76 37.88
C GLY A 223 15.84 56.26 38.16
N LYS A 224 15.26 57.14 37.34
CA LYS A 224 15.33 58.60 37.56
C LYS A 224 14.70 59.03 38.89
N LEU A 225 13.52 58.48 39.23
CA LEU A 225 12.86 58.79 40.50
C LEU A 225 13.64 58.27 41.71
N GLN A 226 14.31 57.13 41.57
CA GLN A 226 15.21 56.59 42.59
C GLN A 226 16.42 57.50 42.82
N ASP A 227 17.03 58.02 41.75
CA ASP A 227 18.13 58.99 41.84
C ASP A 227 17.70 60.26 42.59
N ASP A 228 16.53 60.81 42.25
CA ASP A 228 15.94 61.98 42.92
C ASP A 228 15.63 61.71 44.40
N LEU A 229 15.12 60.51 44.72
CA LEU A 229 14.83 60.10 46.10
C LEU A 229 16.10 59.96 46.92
N ILE A 230 17.15 59.34 46.37
CA ILE A 230 18.45 59.20 47.02
C ILE A 230 19.04 60.59 47.32
N SER A 231 19.05 61.48 46.32
CA SER A 231 19.51 62.86 46.49
C SER A 231 18.73 63.60 47.58
N THR A 232 17.40 63.48 47.59
CA THR A 232 16.54 64.10 48.62
C THR A 232 16.81 63.53 50.01
N ARG A 233 17.01 62.21 50.15
CA ARG A 233 17.35 61.56 51.44
C ARG A 233 18.71 62.00 51.98
N VAL A 234 19.71 62.16 51.10
CA VAL A 234 21.02 62.70 51.47
C VAL A 234 20.88 64.14 52.01
N GLN A 235 20.08 64.98 51.35
CA GLN A 235 19.82 66.35 51.82
C GLN A 235 19.13 66.37 53.20
N ILE A 236 18.14 65.50 53.43
CA ILE A 236 17.49 65.35 54.74
C ILE A 236 18.53 64.98 55.80
N ALA A 237 19.35 63.96 55.55
CA ALA A 237 20.35 63.49 56.51
C ALA A 237 21.40 64.56 56.84
N GLN A 238 21.83 65.35 55.85
CA GLN A 238 22.74 66.47 56.05
C GLN A 238 22.10 67.57 56.91
N MET A 239 20.85 67.92 56.63
CA MET A 239 20.14 68.97 57.37
C MET A 239 19.79 68.57 58.80
N GLU A 240 19.40 67.31 59.03
CA GLU A 240 19.17 66.76 60.38
C GLU A 240 20.42 66.78 61.26
N ARG A 241 21.61 66.53 60.67
CA ARG A 241 22.89 66.60 61.39
C ARG A 241 23.32 68.02 61.74
N LEU A 242 23.06 68.98 60.85
CA LEU A 242 23.53 70.36 61.00
C LEU A 242 22.54 71.25 61.77
N SER A 243 21.24 71.05 61.61
CA SER A 243 20.21 71.90 62.20
C SER A 243 18.87 71.15 62.40
N PRO A 244 18.70 70.44 63.54
CA PRO A 244 17.57 69.54 63.78
C PRO A 244 16.18 70.21 63.76
N SER A 245 16.12 71.52 64.02
CA SER A 245 14.91 72.33 64.10
C SER A 245 14.68 73.20 62.85
N ASN A 246 15.32 72.88 61.72
CA ASN A 246 15.17 73.65 60.48
C ASN A 246 13.73 73.54 59.93
N PRO A 247 13.04 74.67 59.68
CA PRO A 247 11.65 74.67 59.19
C PRO A 247 11.48 74.10 57.77
N GLY A 248 12.54 73.94 56.98
CA GLY A 248 12.50 73.29 55.66
C GLY A 248 12.50 71.75 55.70
N LEU A 249 12.85 71.15 56.84
CA LEU A 249 13.00 69.70 57.00
C LEU A 249 11.70 68.90 56.77
N PRO A 250 10.51 69.36 57.22
CA PRO A 250 9.23 68.74 56.88
C PRO A 250 8.97 68.67 55.36
N THR A 251 9.30 69.73 54.62
CA THR A 251 9.04 69.79 53.16
C THR A 251 9.88 68.79 52.37
N LEU A 252 11.14 68.57 52.77
CA LEU A 252 11.99 67.55 52.15
C LEU A 252 11.50 66.13 52.48
N LYS A 253 11.02 65.90 53.71
CA LYS A 253 10.41 64.62 54.11
C LYS A 253 9.15 64.33 53.29
N ASP A 254 8.30 65.33 53.07
CA ASP A 254 7.11 65.19 52.20
C ASP A 254 7.50 64.92 50.74
N ARG A 255 8.52 65.62 50.22
CA ARG A 255 9.06 65.32 48.87
C ARG A 255 9.57 63.90 48.75
N ALA A 256 10.33 63.40 49.73
CA ALA A 256 10.81 62.02 49.74
C ALA A 256 9.64 61.02 49.79
N LYS A 257 8.58 61.32 50.54
CA LYS A 257 7.36 60.51 50.60
C LYS A 257 6.65 60.46 49.24
N LEU A 258 6.50 61.61 48.57
CA LEU A 258 5.88 61.69 47.24
C LEU A 258 6.72 60.96 46.17
N LEU A 259 8.05 61.08 46.21
CA LEU A 259 8.95 60.34 45.32
C LEU A 259 8.85 58.83 45.53
N GLN A 260 8.81 58.37 46.79
CA GLN A 260 8.58 56.96 47.10
C GLN A 260 7.23 56.47 46.57
N GLN A 261 6.15 57.24 46.78
CA GLN A 261 4.82 56.90 46.25
C GLN A 261 4.81 56.82 44.71
N ALA A 262 5.52 57.73 44.03
CA ALA A 262 5.66 57.69 42.57
C ALA A 262 6.45 56.45 42.09
N ILE A 263 7.54 56.08 42.78
CA ILE A 263 8.30 54.86 42.51
C ILE A 263 7.40 53.63 42.67
N ASP A 264 6.64 53.56 43.77
CA ASP A 264 5.77 52.42 44.06
C ASP A 264 4.66 52.28 43.01
N GLN A 265 4.07 53.40 42.57
CA GLN A 265 3.05 53.43 41.51
C GLN A 265 3.59 52.94 40.16
N VAL A 266 4.75 53.44 39.73
CA VAL A 266 5.35 53.03 38.46
C VAL A 266 5.82 51.57 38.54
N SER A 267 6.42 51.17 39.67
CA SER A 267 6.85 49.78 39.91
C SER A 267 5.69 48.80 39.93
N GLN A 268 4.54 49.15 40.51
CA GLN A 268 3.32 48.33 40.45
C GLN A 268 2.78 48.19 39.03
N ARG A 269 2.87 49.24 38.19
CA ARG A 269 2.46 49.15 36.79
C ARG A 269 3.36 48.19 35.99
N VAL A 270 4.65 48.10 36.32
CA VAL A 270 5.60 47.21 35.64
C VAL A 270 5.55 45.78 36.18
N ALA A 271 5.64 45.60 37.50
CA ALA A 271 5.85 44.31 38.16
C ALA A 271 4.82 44.00 39.28
N GLY A 272 3.67 44.66 39.29
CA GLY A 272 2.61 44.42 40.29
C GLY A 272 1.95 43.04 40.18
N ALA A 273 1.43 42.56 41.31
CA ALA A 273 0.83 41.23 41.45
C ALA A 273 -0.59 41.09 40.84
N GLN A 274 -1.24 42.18 40.42
CA GLN A 274 -2.68 42.20 40.09
C GLN A 274 -3.04 41.85 38.63
N GLY A 275 -2.23 41.04 37.93
CA GLY A 275 -2.55 40.52 36.58
C GLY A 275 -2.60 41.55 35.45
N ALA A 276 -2.68 42.85 35.77
CA ALA A 276 -2.67 43.98 34.84
C ALA A 276 -1.27 44.59 34.62
N SER A 277 -0.23 44.08 35.31
CA SER A 277 1.13 44.58 35.19
C SER A 277 1.75 44.24 33.82
N LEU A 278 2.73 45.03 33.39
CA LEU A 278 3.44 44.75 32.14
C LEU A 278 4.14 43.38 32.18
N ALA A 279 4.64 42.95 33.34
CA ALA A 279 5.27 41.64 33.52
C ALA A 279 4.29 40.47 33.31
N SER A 280 3.08 40.52 33.88
CA SER A 280 2.07 39.49 33.63
C SER A 280 1.62 39.47 32.17
N LYS A 281 1.52 40.65 31.54
CA LYS A 281 1.22 40.76 30.11
C LYS A 281 2.36 40.19 29.23
N ALA A 282 3.61 40.40 29.63
CA ALA A 282 4.77 39.86 28.93
C ALA A 282 4.80 38.33 28.93
N ALA A 283 4.49 37.70 30.07
CA ALA A 283 4.46 36.25 30.17
C ALA A 283 3.42 35.61 29.23
N GLU A 284 2.20 36.13 29.21
CA GLU A 284 1.12 35.63 28.34
C GLU A 284 1.43 35.91 26.85
N PHE A 285 1.95 37.10 26.54
CA PHE A 285 2.42 37.44 25.19
C PHE A 285 3.50 36.47 24.70
N GLN A 286 4.48 36.14 25.55
CA GLN A 286 5.57 35.23 25.21
C GLN A 286 5.04 33.81 24.98
N ARG A 287 4.08 33.35 25.79
CA ARG A 287 3.43 32.06 25.59
C ARG A 287 2.73 31.99 24.23
N LEU A 288 1.91 32.98 23.88
CA LEU A 288 1.20 33.03 22.60
C LEU A 288 2.14 33.21 21.41
N THR A 289 3.24 33.94 21.58
CA THR A 289 4.27 34.10 20.55
C THR A 289 4.98 32.78 20.28
N LEU A 290 5.34 32.05 21.33
CA LEU A 290 5.95 30.72 21.22
C LEU A 290 4.97 29.72 20.58
N GLU A 291 3.71 29.73 20.97
CA GLU A 291 2.67 28.88 20.37
C GLU A 291 2.53 29.13 18.87
N LYS A 292 2.53 30.40 18.46
CA LYS A 292 2.56 30.80 17.04
C LYS A 292 3.83 30.32 16.34
N GLU A 293 5.00 30.47 16.94
CA GLU A 293 6.28 30.01 16.35
C GLU A 293 6.32 28.48 16.18
N VAL A 294 5.78 27.73 17.15
CA VAL A 294 5.64 26.27 17.06
C VAL A 294 4.68 25.90 15.93
N ALA A 295 3.53 26.60 15.82
CA ALA A 295 2.58 26.37 14.75
C ALA A 295 3.18 26.65 13.35
N ASP A 296 3.92 27.76 13.19
CA ASP A 296 4.66 28.07 11.95
C ASP A 296 5.62 26.93 11.57
N LYS A 297 6.40 26.42 12.54
CA LYS A 297 7.38 25.36 12.33
C LYS A 297 6.71 24.04 11.94
N ILE A 298 5.59 23.70 12.57
CA ILE A 298 4.80 22.51 12.23
C ILE A 298 4.24 22.65 10.81
N LEU A 299 3.69 23.81 10.45
CA LEU A 299 3.18 24.08 9.10
C LEU A 299 4.28 23.96 8.03
N ALA A 300 5.44 24.56 8.27
CA ALA A 300 6.59 24.43 7.37
C ALA A 300 7.06 22.97 7.21
N GLY A 301 7.07 22.22 8.31
CA GLY A 301 7.36 20.78 8.30
C GLY A 301 6.33 19.98 7.50
N ALA A 302 5.04 20.24 7.71
CA ALA A 302 3.95 19.56 7.00
C ALA A 302 4.00 19.83 5.48
N ILE A 303 4.28 21.08 5.06
CA ILE A 303 4.46 21.42 3.64
C ILE A 303 5.64 20.65 3.05
N THR A 304 6.76 20.55 3.78
CA THR A 304 7.93 19.78 3.34
C THR A 304 7.59 18.29 3.19
N LEU A 305 6.82 17.72 4.12
CA LEU A 305 6.36 16.33 4.04
C LEU A 305 5.41 16.12 2.86
N LEU A 306 4.52 17.08 2.55
CA LEU A 306 3.67 17.01 1.36
C LEU A 306 4.48 17.00 0.06
N ASP A 307 5.53 17.81 -0.04
CA ASP A 307 6.40 17.80 -1.22
C ASP A 307 7.22 16.51 -1.31
N GLN A 308 7.72 15.99 -0.19
CA GLN A 308 8.36 14.66 -0.15
C GLN A 308 7.38 13.56 -0.57
N ALA A 309 6.14 13.62 -0.09
CA ALA A 309 5.08 12.68 -0.42
C ALA A 309 4.77 12.69 -1.93
N ARG A 310 4.73 13.87 -2.56
CA ARG A 310 4.57 14.00 -4.02
C ARG A 310 5.72 13.33 -4.78
N VAL A 311 6.97 13.61 -4.37
CA VAL A 311 8.16 12.99 -4.99
C VAL A 311 8.16 11.48 -4.80
N GLU A 312 7.82 10.99 -3.60
CA GLU A 312 7.77 9.56 -3.30
C GLU A 312 6.66 8.84 -4.06
N ALA A 313 5.49 9.46 -4.24
CA ALA A 313 4.39 8.92 -5.03
C ALA A 313 4.73 8.81 -6.52
N GLU A 314 5.57 9.70 -7.06
CA GLU A 314 6.09 9.56 -8.43
C GLU A 314 7.15 8.47 -8.52
N ARG A 315 8.00 8.38 -7.49
CA ARG A 315 9.09 7.38 -7.46
C ARG A 315 8.61 5.96 -7.24
N LYS A 316 7.52 5.68 -6.52
CA LYS A 316 7.09 4.32 -6.14
C LYS A 316 6.09 3.66 -7.10
N GLN A 317 6.03 4.09 -8.36
CA GLN A 317 5.08 3.54 -9.31
C GLN A 317 5.51 2.16 -9.79
N LEU A 318 4.61 1.17 -9.65
CA LEU A 318 4.77 -0.16 -10.23
C LEU A 318 4.50 -0.11 -11.73
N TYR A 319 5.29 -0.79 -12.54
CA TYR A 319 5.00 -0.89 -13.98
C TYR A 319 5.00 -2.34 -14.40
N LEU A 320 4.00 -2.72 -15.19
CA LEU A 320 3.96 -4.00 -15.87
C LEU A 320 4.70 -3.84 -17.20
N GLU A 321 5.77 -4.60 -17.36
CA GLU A 321 6.56 -4.64 -18.59
C GLU A 321 6.30 -5.96 -19.31
N ARG A 322 5.78 -5.87 -20.53
CA ARG A 322 5.52 -7.04 -21.38
C ARG A 322 6.85 -7.55 -21.94
N ILE A 323 7.17 -8.80 -21.65
CA ILE A 323 8.34 -9.48 -22.20
C ILE A 323 7.99 -10.10 -23.55
N SER A 324 6.80 -10.69 -23.64
CA SER A 324 6.25 -11.25 -24.87
C SER A 324 4.76 -10.93 -24.98
N GLU A 325 4.34 -10.54 -26.18
CA GLU A 325 2.93 -10.36 -26.51
C GLU A 325 2.24 -11.72 -26.66
N PRO A 326 0.90 -11.80 -26.48
CA PRO A 326 0.14 -13.02 -26.66
C PRO A 326 0.33 -13.64 -28.04
N SER A 327 0.74 -14.90 -28.08
CA SER A 327 0.90 -15.67 -29.32
C SER A 327 -0.45 -16.10 -29.92
N LEU A 328 -0.65 -15.88 -31.22
CA LEU A 328 -1.76 -16.52 -31.96
C LEU A 328 -1.34 -17.94 -32.33
N PRO A 329 -1.98 -18.99 -31.77
CA PRO A 329 -1.53 -20.35 -31.99
C PRO A 329 -1.83 -20.81 -33.42
N ASP A 330 -0.82 -21.33 -34.12
CA ASP A 330 -0.93 -21.92 -35.45
C ASP A 330 -1.23 -23.43 -35.41
N TYR A 331 -0.92 -24.09 -34.29
CA TYR A 331 -1.12 -25.51 -34.08
C TYR A 331 -1.79 -25.82 -32.72
N ALA A 332 -2.58 -26.89 -32.68
CA ALA A 332 -3.24 -27.36 -31.47
C ALA A 332 -2.25 -28.06 -30.53
N MET A 333 -1.97 -27.44 -29.38
CA MET A 333 -1.00 -27.95 -28.40
C MET A 333 -1.52 -29.18 -27.64
N SER A 334 -2.84 -29.34 -27.55
CA SER A 334 -3.47 -30.49 -26.89
C SER A 334 -4.69 -30.99 -27.68
N PRO A 335 -5.06 -32.29 -27.54
CA PRO A 335 -4.32 -33.34 -26.83
C PRO A 335 -3.12 -33.85 -27.65
N HIS A 336 -2.10 -34.37 -26.98
CA HIS A 336 -0.97 -35.04 -27.63
C HIS A 336 -1.39 -36.43 -28.14
N ARG A 337 -2.21 -36.47 -29.20
CA ARG A 337 -2.94 -37.66 -29.70
C ARG A 337 -2.06 -38.91 -29.77
N GLY A 338 -0.89 -38.84 -30.41
CA GLY A 338 0.03 -39.97 -30.54
C GLY A 338 0.63 -40.44 -29.21
N ARG A 339 1.00 -39.51 -28.33
CA ARG A 339 1.54 -39.86 -26.99
C ARG A 339 0.48 -40.51 -26.12
N ALA A 340 -0.77 -40.02 -26.16
CA ALA A 340 -1.89 -40.56 -25.38
C ALA A 340 -2.27 -41.99 -25.82
N ILE A 341 -2.33 -42.24 -27.13
CA ILE A 341 -2.58 -43.58 -27.68
C ILE A 341 -1.47 -44.55 -27.29
N LEU A 342 -0.21 -44.15 -27.45
CA LEU A 342 0.95 -44.98 -27.09
C LEU A 342 1.00 -45.26 -25.58
N ALA A 343 0.71 -44.27 -24.74
CA ALA A 343 0.62 -44.44 -23.29
C ALA A 343 -0.49 -45.43 -22.91
N THR A 344 -1.66 -45.35 -23.56
CA THR A 344 -2.78 -46.28 -23.33
C THR A 344 -2.38 -47.71 -23.69
N PHE A 345 -1.69 -47.88 -24.82
CA PHE A 345 -1.17 -49.18 -25.27
C PHE A 345 -0.16 -49.78 -24.29
N LEU A 346 0.84 -48.99 -23.86
CA LEU A 346 1.87 -49.44 -22.92
C LEU A 346 1.29 -49.80 -21.54
N LEU A 347 0.39 -48.95 -21.01
CA LEU A 347 -0.30 -49.24 -19.74
C LEU A 347 -1.16 -50.50 -19.86
N GLY A 348 -1.84 -50.69 -21.00
CA GLY A 348 -2.58 -51.91 -21.29
C GLY A 348 -1.69 -53.16 -21.26
N LEU A 349 -0.48 -53.09 -21.84
CA LEU A 349 0.50 -54.18 -21.81
C LEU A 349 0.99 -54.50 -20.41
N ILE A 350 1.29 -53.48 -19.61
CA ILE A 350 1.71 -53.65 -18.21
C ILE A 350 0.58 -54.32 -17.41
N LEU A 351 -0.65 -53.81 -17.53
CA LEU A 351 -1.81 -54.35 -16.83
C LEU A 351 -2.07 -55.81 -17.24
N TRP A 352 -1.94 -56.11 -18.52
CA TRP A 352 -2.04 -57.48 -19.03
C TRP A 352 -0.99 -58.40 -18.39
N GLY A 353 0.27 -57.96 -18.33
CA GLY A 353 1.37 -58.73 -17.72
C GLY A 353 1.10 -59.02 -16.24
N VAL A 354 0.73 -58.00 -15.47
CA VAL A 354 0.41 -58.13 -14.04
C VAL A 354 -0.76 -59.09 -13.83
N LEU A 355 -1.87 -58.92 -14.55
CA LEU A 355 -3.04 -59.79 -14.40
C LEU A 355 -2.74 -61.23 -14.82
N THR A 356 -1.91 -61.43 -15.83
CA THR A 356 -1.52 -62.77 -16.27
C THR A 356 -0.72 -63.49 -15.18
N ILE A 357 0.21 -62.79 -14.54
CA ILE A 357 1.01 -63.34 -13.43
C ILE A 357 0.12 -63.64 -12.22
N VAL A 358 -0.76 -62.70 -11.82
CA VAL A 358 -1.65 -62.87 -10.66
C VAL A 358 -2.62 -64.04 -10.87
N ILE A 359 -3.28 -64.11 -12.03
CA ILE A 359 -4.22 -65.21 -12.34
C ILE A 359 -3.47 -66.54 -12.46
N GLY A 360 -2.24 -66.53 -12.99
CA GLY A 360 -1.36 -67.70 -13.01
C GLY A 360 -1.05 -68.20 -11.60
N GLY A 361 -0.57 -67.31 -10.72
CA GLY A 361 -0.18 -67.65 -9.35
C GLY A 361 -1.35 -68.11 -8.48
N VAL A 362 -2.52 -67.45 -8.57
CA VAL A 362 -3.73 -67.88 -7.84
C VAL A 362 -4.16 -69.28 -8.27
N LYS A 363 -4.03 -69.61 -9.55
CA LYS A 363 -4.39 -70.93 -10.05
C LYS A 363 -3.41 -72.02 -9.58
N GLU A 364 -2.13 -71.72 -9.55
CA GLU A 364 -1.08 -72.65 -9.08
C GLU A 364 -1.21 -72.97 -7.57
N HIS A 365 -1.71 -72.02 -6.79
CA HIS A 365 -2.07 -72.25 -5.38
C HIS A 365 -3.37 -73.03 -5.17
N TYR A 366 -4.26 -73.07 -6.17
CA TYR A 366 -5.56 -73.77 -6.08
C TYR A 366 -5.52 -75.19 -6.70
N ASP A 367 -4.57 -75.45 -7.61
CA ASP A 367 -4.32 -76.76 -8.23
C ASP A 367 -3.29 -77.62 -7.42
N ARG A 368 -2.80 -77.12 -6.27
CA ARG A 368 -2.07 -77.88 -5.23
C ARG A 368 -2.99 -78.19 -4.07
#